data_AF-A0A934LS43-F1
#
_entry.id   AF-A0A934LS43-F1
#
_cell.length_a   1.000
_cell.length_b   1.000
_cell.length_c   1.000
_cell.angle_alpha   90.00
_cell.angle_beta   90.00
_cell.angle_gamma   90.00
#
_symmetry.space_group_name_H-M   'P 1'
#
loop_
_entity.id
_entity.type
_entity.pdbx_description
1 polymer ?
#
loop_
_entity_poly.entity_id
_entity_poly.type
_entity_poly.pdbx_seq_one_letter_code
_entity_poly.pdbx_strand_id
1 'polypeptide(L)'
;MKPIRFSFALILILLLAACAPVSPTLSIPTLEKPTELPDGALLAWERTGGIAGFCDKVMIDAAYQVAVYNCRGDVESTFALTETQRAQLDGWLEAYQPIDYIQADPPVPDAMRVTLSLTGRGSEAADDAAIQAILQFASDLQTQASNSLNISLDAVDAKVALHLYLTALATGDYIQGAKFYGGDTELLQTWNPDIKDDLPKWLERACTQNGLVCMSPRTITYRGVDADGYYLFDVEFTNPDGALFVQGPCCGETEGPTFSSFLFRVKKIESGFAVLDLPPYVP
;
A
#
# COMPACT_ATOMS: atom_id res chain seq x y z
N MET A 1 15.47 96.72 -39.40
CA MET A 1 16.85 96.20 -39.35
C MET A 1 16.83 94.83 -38.68
N LYS A 2 17.44 93.83 -39.33
CA LYS A 2 17.80 92.47 -38.83
C LYS A 2 18.95 92.58 -37.79
N PRO A 3 19.48 91.49 -37.18
CA PRO A 3 18.90 90.25 -36.61
C PRO A 3 19.50 89.94 -35.20
N ILE A 4 19.29 88.72 -34.67
CA ILE A 4 20.29 87.82 -34.02
C ILE A 4 19.77 87.14 -32.75
N ARG A 5 19.85 85.81 -32.77
CA ARG A 5 19.64 84.87 -31.66
C ARG A 5 20.82 84.90 -30.69
N PHE A 6 20.57 84.72 -29.39
CA PHE A 6 21.54 84.05 -28.50
C PHE A 6 20.81 83.20 -27.46
N SER A 7 21.20 81.92 -27.42
CA SER A 7 20.84 80.95 -26.40
C SER A 7 21.42 81.35 -25.05
N PHE A 8 20.63 81.17 -23.98
CA PHE A 8 21.17 80.83 -22.67
C PHE A 8 20.29 79.75 -22.04
N ALA A 9 20.92 78.63 -21.74
CA ALA A 9 20.37 77.53 -20.99
C ALA A 9 20.16 77.96 -19.52
N LEU A 10 19.02 77.61 -18.93
CA LEU A 10 18.96 77.41 -17.49
C LEU A 10 18.04 76.22 -17.19
N ILE A 11 18.68 75.20 -16.64
CA ILE A 11 18.14 73.95 -16.14
C ILE A 11 17.39 74.24 -14.84
N LEU A 12 16.14 73.78 -14.72
CA LEU A 12 15.54 73.44 -13.43
C LEU A 12 14.55 72.28 -13.64
N ILE A 13 15.06 71.06 -13.50
CA ILE A 13 14.26 69.84 -13.46
C ILE A 13 13.75 69.69 -12.03
N LEU A 14 12.46 69.95 -11.82
CA LEU A 14 11.75 69.60 -10.59
C LEU A 14 11.17 68.18 -10.80
N LEU A 15 11.87 67.16 -10.33
CA LEU A 15 11.38 65.78 -10.27
C LEU A 15 10.39 65.65 -9.12
N LEU A 16 9.10 65.79 -9.42
CA LEU A 16 8.02 65.28 -8.56
C LEU A 16 8.08 63.75 -8.58
N ALA A 17 8.65 63.16 -7.54
CA ALA A 17 8.52 61.73 -7.26
C ALA A 17 7.06 61.44 -6.90
N ALA A 18 6.25 61.10 -7.90
CA ALA A 18 4.97 60.45 -7.69
C ALA A 18 5.24 59.01 -7.25
N CYS A 19 5.19 58.75 -5.94
CA CYS A 19 5.02 57.40 -5.43
C CYS A 19 3.61 56.92 -5.81
N ALA A 20 3.48 56.34 -6.99
CA ALA A 20 2.33 55.49 -7.28
C ALA A 20 2.41 54.25 -6.35
N PRO A 21 1.32 53.85 -5.69
CA PRO A 21 1.28 52.55 -5.02
C PRO A 21 1.42 51.49 -6.12
N VAL A 22 2.59 50.84 -6.16
CA VAL A 22 2.75 49.60 -6.90
C VAL A 22 1.95 48.57 -6.12
N SER A 23 0.67 48.39 -6.48
CA SER A 23 -0.06 47.20 -6.08
C SER A 23 0.73 46.01 -6.64
N PRO A 24 1.15 45.04 -5.82
CA PRO A 24 1.64 43.79 -6.35
C PRO A 24 0.46 43.17 -7.09
N THR A 25 0.49 43.23 -8.43
CA THR A 25 -0.34 42.38 -9.25
C THR A 25 0.10 40.96 -8.92
N LEU A 26 -0.65 40.29 -8.05
CA LEU A 26 -0.57 38.85 -7.91
C LEU A 26 -0.91 38.30 -9.30
N SER A 27 0.13 37.88 -10.02
CA SER A 27 -0.01 37.09 -11.22
C SER A 27 -0.80 35.85 -10.82
N ILE A 28 -2.09 35.82 -11.14
CA ILE A 28 -2.88 34.59 -11.07
C ILE A 28 -2.16 33.63 -12.01
N PRO A 29 -1.64 32.49 -11.53
CA PRO A 29 -1.07 31.51 -12.43
C PRO A 29 -2.16 31.13 -13.43
N THR A 30 -1.87 31.36 -14.71
CA THR A 30 -2.66 30.86 -15.83
C THR A 30 -2.91 29.38 -15.56
N LEU A 31 -4.19 28.99 -15.54
CA LEU A 31 -4.63 27.61 -15.40
C LEU A 31 -3.93 26.74 -16.44
N GLU A 32 -2.84 26.07 -16.06
CA GLU A 32 -2.23 25.05 -16.90
C GLU A 32 -3.24 23.91 -17.09
N LYS A 33 -3.39 23.53 -18.35
CA LYS A 33 -4.16 22.37 -18.81
C LYS A 33 -3.74 21.14 -17.99
N PRO A 34 -4.66 20.21 -17.65
CA PRO A 34 -4.29 18.95 -17.02
C PRO A 34 -3.09 18.32 -17.73
N THR A 35 -2.16 17.75 -16.95
CA THR A 35 -1.10 16.91 -17.49
C THR A 35 -1.73 15.92 -18.44
N GLU A 36 -1.41 16.06 -19.74
CA GLU A 36 -1.89 15.17 -20.79
C GLU A 36 -1.61 13.73 -20.37
N LEU A 37 -2.65 12.88 -20.42
CA LEU A 37 -2.55 11.46 -20.12
C LEU A 37 -1.32 10.91 -20.86
N PRO A 38 -0.38 10.21 -20.20
CA PRO A 38 0.67 9.50 -20.91
C PRO A 38 0.04 8.58 -21.97
N ASP A 39 0.65 8.50 -23.15
CA ASP A 39 0.14 7.67 -24.24
C ASP A 39 -0.18 6.24 -23.75
N GLY A 40 -1.45 5.84 -23.85
CA GLY A 40 -1.94 4.52 -23.45
C GLY A 40 -2.56 4.42 -22.04
N ALA A 41 -2.69 5.52 -21.30
CA ALA A 41 -3.44 5.53 -20.04
C ALA A 41 -4.97 5.55 -20.27
N LEU A 42 -5.69 4.66 -19.58
CA LEU A 42 -7.15 4.58 -19.62
C LEU A 42 -7.81 5.63 -18.73
N LEU A 43 -7.25 5.84 -17.54
CA LEU A 43 -7.74 6.77 -16.52
C LEU A 43 -6.53 7.43 -15.83
N ALA A 44 -6.62 8.73 -15.60
CA ALA A 44 -5.75 9.46 -14.68
C ALA A 44 -6.57 10.30 -13.72
N TRP A 45 -6.18 10.29 -12.47
CA TRP A 45 -6.79 11.06 -11.40
C TRP A 45 -5.70 11.67 -10.55
N GLU A 46 -5.88 12.93 -10.17
CA GLU A 46 -4.95 13.64 -9.31
C GLU A 46 -5.71 14.50 -8.30
N ARG A 47 -5.25 14.49 -7.05
CA ARG A 47 -5.75 15.35 -5.98
C ARG A 47 -4.59 16.13 -5.38
N THR A 48 -4.66 17.45 -5.45
CA THR A 48 -3.65 18.36 -4.90
C THR A 48 -4.25 19.39 -3.94
N GLY A 49 -3.46 19.82 -2.96
CA GLY A 49 -3.80 20.91 -2.04
C GLY A 49 -4.43 20.46 -0.72
N GLY A 50 -5.30 21.30 -0.15
CA GLY A 50 -5.81 21.13 1.21
C GLY A 50 -4.80 21.47 2.31
N ILE A 51 -5.29 21.65 3.54
CA ILE A 51 -4.47 22.02 4.71
C ILE A 51 -3.34 21.02 5.02
N ALA A 52 -3.48 19.77 4.57
CA ALA A 52 -2.50 18.71 4.74
C ALA A 52 -1.49 18.60 3.58
N GLY A 53 -1.68 19.34 2.48
CA GLY A 53 -0.80 19.29 1.32
C GLY A 53 -0.87 17.96 0.55
N PHE A 54 -2.09 17.50 0.23
CA PHE A 54 -2.29 16.30 -0.61
C PHE A 54 -1.63 16.49 -1.98
N CYS A 55 -1.11 15.39 -2.52
CA CYS A 55 -0.63 15.27 -3.90
C CYS A 55 -0.71 13.79 -4.30
N ASP A 56 -1.93 13.28 -4.28
CA ASP A 56 -2.21 11.91 -4.69
C ASP A 56 -2.37 11.86 -6.19
N LYS A 57 -1.79 10.86 -6.84
CA LYS A 57 -2.00 10.61 -8.26
C LYS A 57 -2.14 9.13 -8.54
N VAL A 58 -3.17 8.78 -9.29
CA VAL A 58 -3.48 7.41 -9.72
C VAL A 58 -3.55 7.41 -11.24
N MET A 59 -2.86 6.46 -11.87
CA MET A 59 -2.97 6.21 -13.30
C MET A 59 -3.24 4.74 -13.57
N ILE A 60 -4.09 4.46 -14.56
CA ILE A 60 -4.44 3.11 -15.00
C ILE A 60 -4.06 2.99 -16.47
N ASP A 61 -3.25 2.01 -16.83
CA ASP A 61 -2.86 1.76 -18.22
C ASP A 61 -3.82 0.82 -18.97
N ALA A 62 -3.61 0.66 -20.28
CA ALA A 62 -4.38 -0.25 -21.13
C ALA A 62 -4.25 -1.74 -20.75
N ALA A 63 -3.29 -2.11 -19.90
CA ALA A 63 -3.14 -3.46 -19.34
C ALA A 63 -3.81 -3.60 -17.96
N TYR A 64 -4.58 -2.59 -17.54
CA TYR A 64 -5.24 -2.50 -16.23
C TYR A 64 -4.27 -2.59 -15.05
N GLN A 65 -3.03 -2.14 -15.26
CA GLN A 65 -2.10 -1.88 -14.16
C GLN A 65 -2.36 -0.48 -13.61
N VAL A 66 -2.46 -0.41 -12.29
CA VAL A 66 -2.54 0.83 -11.53
C VAL A 66 -1.14 1.23 -11.10
N ALA A 67 -0.80 2.49 -11.29
CA ALA A 67 0.37 3.13 -10.70
C ALA A 67 -0.10 4.30 -9.83
N VAL A 68 0.32 4.29 -8.56
CA VAL A 68 0.10 5.38 -7.61
C VAL A 68 1.40 6.14 -7.41
N TYR A 69 1.34 7.46 -7.46
CA TYR A 69 2.52 8.33 -7.40
C TYR A 69 2.49 9.22 -6.16
N ASN A 70 3.67 9.56 -5.68
CA ASN A 70 3.86 10.53 -4.60
C ASN A 70 4.13 11.95 -5.12
N CYS A 71 4.27 12.90 -4.20
CA CYS A 71 4.48 14.33 -4.51
C CYS A 71 5.73 14.66 -5.32
N ARG A 72 6.71 13.73 -5.42
CA ARG A 72 7.92 13.92 -6.24
C ARG A 72 7.75 13.40 -7.66
N GLY A 73 6.63 12.74 -7.95
CA GLY A 73 6.40 12.05 -9.22
C GLY A 73 7.01 10.64 -9.26
N ASP A 74 7.50 10.12 -8.14
CA ASP A 74 7.95 8.73 -8.06
C ASP A 74 6.74 7.80 -7.92
N VAL A 75 6.80 6.63 -8.54
CA VAL A 75 5.80 5.57 -8.34
C VAL A 75 5.96 5.02 -6.92
N GLU A 76 4.90 5.12 -6.13
CA GLU A 76 4.83 4.64 -4.76
C GLU A 76 4.35 3.19 -4.68
N SER A 77 3.39 2.81 -5.52
CA SER A 77 2.84 1.44 -5.58
C SER A 77 2.36 1.10 -6.98
N THR A 78 2.45 -0.18 -7.34
CA THR A 78 1.87 -0.74 -8.55
C THR A 78 1.11 -2.03 -8.25
N PHE A 79 -0.06 -2.18 -8.86
CA PHE A 79 -0.87 -3.39 -8.73
C PHE A 79 -1.86 -3.53 -9.90
N ALA A 80 -2.31 -4.76 -10.16
CA ALA A 80 -3.36 -5.01 -11.16
C ALA A 80 -4.76 -4.76 -10.56
N LEU A 81 -5.67 -4.20 -11.36
CA LEU A 81 -7.08 -4.15 -10.99
C LEU A 81 -7.65 -5.57 -10.79
N THR A 82 -8.54 -5.74 -9.83
CA THR A 82 -9.36 -6.96 -9.66
C THR A 82 -10.36 -7.10 -10.80
N GLU A 83 -10.96 -8.29 -10.95
CA GLU A 83 -11.97 -8.54 -11.99
C GLU A 83 -13.17 -7.58 -11.89
N THR A 84 -13.69 -7.35 -10.67
CA THR A 84 -14.78 -6.40 -10.43
C THR A 84 -14.38 -4.96 -10.78
N GLN A 85 -13.18 -4.54 -10.39
CA GLN A 85 -12.69 -3.18 -10.69
C GLN A 85 -12.47 -2.99 -12.20
N ARG A 86 -11.97 -4.01 -12.91
CA ARG A 86 -11.86 -3.98 -14.38
C ARG A 86 -13.22 -3.87 -15.04
N ALA A 87 -14.18 -4.72 -14.64
CA ALA A 87 -15.53 -4.68 -15.20
C ALA A 87 -16.21 -3.32 -14.98
N GLN A 88 -16.00 -2.71 -13.82
CA GLN A 88 -16.50 -1.37 -13.53
C GLN A 88 -15.86 -0.30 -14.44
N LEU A 89 -14.54 -0.32 -14.61
CA LEU A 89 -13.83 0.60 -15.50
C LEU A 89 -14.25 0.40 -16.96
N ASP A 90 -14.37 -0.85 -17.42
CA ASP A 90 -14.81 -1.16 -18.78
C ASP A 90 -16.21 -0.64 -19.07
N GLY A 91 -17.14 -0.77 -18.11
CA GLY A 91 -18.47 -0.21 -18.24
C GLY A 91 -18.45 1.30 -18.50
N TRP A 92 -17.56 2.05 -17.82
CA TRP A 92 -17.42 3.48 -18.06
C TRP A 92 -16.73 3.81 -19.37
N LEU A 93 -15.69 3.05 -19.75
CA LEU A 93 -15.01 3.24 -21.02
C LEU A 93 -15.98 3.04 -22.19
N GLU A 94 -16.89 2.07 -22.10
CA GLU A 94 -17.84 1.75 -23.18
C GLU A 94 -19.08 2.65 -23.21
N ALA A 95 -19.53 3.15 -22.05
CA ALA A 95 -20.69 4.02 -21.97
C ALA A 95 -20.36 5.45 -22.41
N TYR A 96 -19.28 6.02 -21.85
CA TYR A 96 -19.05 7.46 -21.90
C TYR A 96 -18.09 7.90 -23.01
N GLN A 97 -18.32 9.11 -23.51
CA GLN A 97 -17.33 9.88 -24.29
C GLN A 97 -16.08 10.17 -23.44
N PRO A 98 -14.96 10.62 -24.04
CA PRO A 98 -13.80 11.07 -23.28
C PRO A 98 -14.20 12.13 -22.24
N ILE A 99 -13.69 11.98 -21.02
CA ILE A 99 -13.97 12.86 -19.89
C ILE A 99 -12.69 13.60 -19.54
N ASP A 100 -12.77 14.92 -19.44
CA ASP A 100 -11.78 15.78 -18.78
C ASP A 100 -12.52 16.65 -17.77
N TYR A 101 -12.24 16.44 -16.48
CA TYR A 101 -12.95 17.08 -15.38
C TYR A 101 -11.98 17.72 -14.39
N ILE A 102 -12.34 18.93 -13.93
CA ILE A 102 -11.61 19.66 -12.91
C ILE A 102 -12.61 20.13 -11.85
N GLN A 103 -12.39 19.71 -10.61
CA GLN A 103 -13.02 20.28 -9.43
C GLN A 103 -11.96 21.09 -8.67
N ALA A 104 -12.26 22.35 -8.38
CA ALA A 104 -11.33 23.21 -7.66
C ALA A 104 -12.09 24.15 -6.72
N ASP A 105 -11.59 24.30 -5.50
CA ASP A 105 -12.03 25.33 -4.57
C ASP A 105 -11.61 26.72 -5.06
N PRO A 106 -12.25 27.81 -4.55
CA PRO A 106 -11.75 29.16 -4.74
C PRO A 106 -10.28 29.28 -4.30
N PRO A 107 -9.47 30.15 -4.94
CA PRO A 107 -8.03 30.23 -4.69
C PRO A 107 -7.73 30.84 -3.32
N VAL A 108 -7.71 30.00 -2.30
CA VAL A 108 -7.30 30.28 -0.92
C VAL A 108 -6.15 29.36 -0.52
N PRO A 109 -5.38 29.65 0.55
CA PRO A 109 -4.19 28.86 0.91
C PRO A 109 -4.42 27.35 1.10
N ASP A 110 -5.62 26.95 1.54
CA ASP A 110 -5.99 25.55 1.77
C ASP A 110 -6.86 24.96 0.63
N ALA A 111 -6.89 25.61 -0.54
CA ALA A 111 -7.73 25.17 -1.66
C ALA A 111 -7.36 23.75 -2.11
N MET A 112 -8.37 22.91 -2.34
CA MET A 112 -8.20 21.60 -2.92
C MET A 112 -8.53 21.64 -4.42
N ARG A 113 -7.80 20.85 -5.20
CA ARG A 113 -8.04 20.59 -6.61
C ARG A 113 -8.04 19.11 -6.88
N VAL A 114 -9.01 18.64 -7.66
CA VAL A 114 -9.10 17.28 -8.15
C VAL A 114 -9.24 17.32 -9.67
N THR A 115 -8.43 16.56 -10.39
CA THR A 115 -8.54 16.37 -11.83
C THR A 115 -8.83 14.92 -12.15
N LEU A 116 -9.59 14.70 -13.22
CA LEU A 116 -9.92 13.38 -13.73
C LEU A 116 -9.89 13.43 -15.25
N SER A 117 -9.20 12.46 -15.85
CA SER A 117 -9.27 12.17 -17.28
C SER A 117 -9.59 10.70 -17.50
N LEU A 118 -10.56 10.41 -18.37
CA LEU A 118 -10.97 9.07 -18.79
C LEU A 118 -10.99 9.00 -20.32
N THR A 119 -10.37 7.98 -20.89
CA THR A 119 -10.37 7.72 -22.35
C THR A 119 -11.62 6.95 -22.79
N GLY A 120 -12.79 7.50 -22.45
CA GLY A 120 -14.07 6.95 -22.86
C GLY A 120 -14.17 6.78 -24.38
N ARG A 121 -14.73 5.65 -24.82
CA ARG A 121 -14.95 5.27 -26.23
C ARG A 121 -16.44 5.13 -26.57
N GLY A 122 -17.30 5.44 -25.61
CA GLY A 122 -18.75 5.42 -25.74
C GLY A 122 -19.30 6.68 -26.38
N SER A 123 -20.62 6.81 -26.30
CA SER A 123 -21.36 7.92 -26.93
C SER A 123 -22.12 8.79 -25.93
N GLU A 124 -22.27 8.33 -24.69
CA GLU A 124 -23.02 9.04 -23.66
C GLU A 124 -22.15 10.12 -22.99
N ALA A 125 -22.75 11.24 -22.62
CA ALA A 125 -22.09 12.21 -21.76
C ALA A 125 -22.24 11.77 -20.30
N ALA A 126 -21.14 11.74 -19.53
CA ALA A 126 -21.19 11.44 -18.12
C ALA A 126 -21.91 12.56 -17.35
N ASP A 127 -22.86 12.19 -16.48
CA ASP A 127 -23.51 13.11 -15.56
C ASP A 127 -22.71 13.25 -14.25
N ASP A 128 -23.15 14.15 -13.37
CA ASP A 128 -22.45 14.41 -12.11
C ASP A 128 -22.33 13.16 -11.24
N ALA A 129 -23.35 12.29 -11.23
CA ALA A 129 -23.34 11.06 -10.45
C ALA A 129 -22.27 10.08 -10.97
N ALA A 130 -22.15 9.94 -12.30
CA ALA A 130 -21.11 9.15 -12.93
C ALA A 130 -19.71 9.71 -12.63
N ILE A 131 -19.52 11.02 -12.74
CA ILE A 131 -18.25 11.67 -12.41
C ILE A 131 -17.86 11.40 -10.95
N GLN A 132 -18.79 11.57 -10.00
CA GLN A 132 -18.51 11.28 -8.60
C GLN A 132 -18.16 9.80 -8.35
N ALA A 133 -18.82 8.87 -9.05
CA ALA A 133 -18.49 7.44 -8.96
C ALA A 133 -17.07 7.14 -9.45
N ILE A 134 -16.62 7.77 -10.54
CA ILE A 134 -15.26 7.59 -11.08
C ILE A 134 -14.21 8.22 -10.15
N LEU A 135 -14.50 9.41 -9.60
CA LEU A 135 -13.63 10.06 -8.61
C LEU A 135 -13.47 9.19 -7.35
N GLN A 136 -14.58 8.63 -6.85
CA GLN A 136 -14.54 7.76 -5.68
C GLN A 136 -13.73 6.50 -5.97
N PHE A 137 -13.92 5.88 -7.14
CA PHE A 137 -13.15 4.71 -7.54
C PHE A 137 -11.64 4.98 -7.56
N ALA A 138 -11.20 6.12 -8.11
CA ALA A 138 -9.78 6.47 -8.09
C ALA A 138 -9.25 6.73 -6.66
N SER A 139 -10.04 7.37 -5.80
CA SER A 139 -9.71 7.56 -4.38
C SER A 139 -9.62 6.23 -3.62
N ASP A 140 -10.47 5.26 -3.95
CA ASP A 140 -10.45 3.92 -3.36
C ASP A 140 -9.19 3.15 -3.79
N LEU A 141 -8.75 3.30 -5.04
CA LEU A 141 -7.48 2.72 -5.53
C LEU A 141 -6.27 3.35 -4.84
N GLN A 142 -6.27 4.66 -4.62
CA GLN A 142 -5.25 5.30 -3.76
C GLN A 142 -5.27 4.66 -2.38
N THR A 143 -6.45 4.55 -1.76
CA THR A 143 -6.60 4.04 -0.39
C THR A 143 -6.14 2.59 -0.29
N GLN A 144 -6.45 1.79 -1.31
CA GLN A 144 -5.94 0.43 -1.49
C GLN A 144 -4.41 0.43 -1.56
N ALA A 145 -3.81 1.36 -2.31
CA ALA A 145 -2.37 1.51 -2.37
C ALA A 145 -1.77 1.86 -1.01
N SER A 146 -2.30 2.87 -0.32
CA SER A 146 -1.87 3.25 1.04
C SER A 146 -2.02 2.09 2.03
N ASN A 147 -3.09 1.30 1.93
CA ASN A 147 -3.29 0.12 2.77
C ASN A 147 -2.37 -1.05 2.40
N SER A 148 -2.03 -1.20 1.12
CA SER A 148 -1.02 -2.18 0.68
C SER A 148 0.39 -1.77 1.12
N LEU A 149 0.67 -0.47 1.18
CA LEU A 149 1.88 0.12 1.77
C LEU A 149 1.90 0.03 3.31
N ASN A 150 0.74 -0.23 3.93
CA ASN A 150 0.61 -0.57 5.35
C ASN A 150 0.86 -2.07 5.64
N ILE A 151 1.22 -2.88 4.63
CA ILE A 151 2.18 -3.96 4.88
C ILE A 151 3.53 -3.25 5.02
N SER A 152 3.91 -2.90 6.25
CA SER A 152 5.25 -2.36 6.49
C SER A 152 6.29 -3.32 5.90
N LEU A 153 7.44 -2.80 5.46
CA LEU A 153 8.57 -3.68 5.07
C LEU A 153 8.87 -4.70 6.17
N ASP A 154 8.69 -4.28 7.44
CA ASP A 154 8.76 -5.16 8.59
C ASP A 154 7.72 -6.30 8.55
N ALA A 155 6.48 -6.06 8.12
CA ALA A 155 5.48 -7.11 7.96
C ALA A 155 5.81 -8.07 6.80
N VAL A 156 6.44 -7.58 5.72
CA VAL A 156 6.98 -8.43 4.64
C VAL A 156 8.10 -9.31 5.17
N ASP A 157 9.08 -8.72 5.87
CA ASP A 157 10.22 -9.44 6.43
C ASP A 157 9.79 -10.42 7.53
N ALA A 158 8.81 -10.06 8.35
CA ALA A 158 8.19 -10.95 9.34
C ALA A 158 7.52 -12.15 8.66
N LYS A 159 6.80 -11.93 7.56
CA LYS A 159 6.20 -13.01 6.76
C LYS A 159 7.26 -13.93 6.16
N VAL A 160 8.36 -13.36 5.66
CA VAL A 160 9.50 -14.13 5.13
C VAL A 160 10.15 -14.97 6.23
N ALA A 161 10.39 -14.40 7.41
CA ALA A 161 10.94 -15.13 8.55
C ALA A 161 10.03 -16.29 8.98
N LEU A 162 8.71 -16.06 9.05
CA LEU A 162 7.73 -17.11 9.32
C LEU A 162 7.73 -18.22 8.26
N HIS A 163 7.78 -17.84 6.97
CA HIS A 163 7.86 -18.80 5.88
C HIS A 163 9.14 -19.65 5.97
N LEU A 164 10.29 -19.03 6.24
CA LEU A 164 11.57 -19.72 6.39
C LEU A 164 11.58 -20.65 7.59
N TYR A 165 11.05 -20.21 8.74
CA TYR A 165 10.89 -21.02 9.94
C TYR A 165 10.07 -22.29 9.65
N LEU A 166 8.86 -22.15 9.12
CA LEU A 166 7.95 -23.28 8.86
C LEU A 166 8.51 -24.21 7.78
N THR A 167 9.13 -23.65 6.74
CA THR A 167 9.77 -24.44 5.68
C THR A 167 10.93 -25.26 6.24
N ALA A 168 11.78 -24.66 7.10
CA ALA A 168 12.90 -25.35 7.72
C ALA A 168 12.43 -26.51 8.61
N LEU A 169 11.37 -26.33 9.39
CA LEU A 169 10.78 -27.42 10.17
C LEU A 169 10.21 -28.53 9.26
N ALA A 170 9.51 -28.17 8.20
CA ALA A 170 8.92 -29.11 7.26
C ALA A 170 9.95 -29.94 6.48
N THR A 171 11.14 -29.37 6.22
CA THR A 171 12.23 -30.05 5.50
C THR A 171 13.24 -30.72 6.44
N GLY A 172 13.03 -30.63 7.76
CA GLY A 172 13.91 -31.21 8.77
C GLY A 172 15.20 -30.43 9.04
N ASP A 173 15.32 -29.19 8.56
CA ASP A 173 16.43 -28.28 8.87
C ASP A 173 16.19 -27.54 10.19
N TYR A 174 16.22 -28.28 11.29
CA TYR A 174 15.93 -27.74 12.63
C TYR A 174 16.97 -26.74 13.13
N ILE A 175 18.19 -26.76 12.57
CA ILE A 175 19.22 -25.76 12.86
C ILE A 175 18.80 -24.40 12.29
N GLN A 176 18.30 -24.36 11.06
CA GLN A 176 17.74 -23.13 10.49
C GLN A 176 16.44 -22.73 11.18
N GLY A 177 15.55 -23.68 11.47
CA GLY A 177 14.31 -23.40 12.21
C GLY A 177 14.58 -22.73 13.55
N ALA A 178 15.55 -23.23 14.32
CA ALA A 178 15.92 -22.67 15.62
C ALA A 178 16.41 -21.21 15.54
N LYS A 179 16.99 -20.76 14.42
CA LYS A 179 17.42 -19.35 14.28
C LYS A 179 16.26 -18.36 14.21
N PHE A 180 15.11 -18.81 13.72
CA PHE A 180 13.92 -17.99 13.60
C PHE A 180 12.97 -18.15 14.78
N TYR A 181 13.19 -19.12 15.67
CA TYR A 181 12.33 -19.32 16.83
C TYR A 181 12.77 -18.44 18.00
N GLY A 182 11.86 -17.65 18.55
CA GLY A 182 12.06 -16.85 19.76
C GLY A 182 10.91 -16.98 20.76
N GLY A 183 10.05 -17.99 20.58
CA GLY A 183 8.96 -18.31 21.48
C GLY A 183 9.40 -18.99 22.76
N ASP A 184 8.43 -19.31 23.60
CA ASP A 184 8.65 -20.04 24.85
C ASP A 184 9.14 -21.47 24.55
N THR A 185 10.09 -21.97 25.36
CA THR A 185 10.65 -23.31 25.22
C THR A 185 10.24 -24.25 26.36
N GLU A 186 9.48 -23.79 27.35
CA GLU A 186 9.09 -24.60 28.51
C GLU A 186 8.35 -25.89 28.11
N LEU A 187 7.45 -25.81 27.14
CA LEU A 187 6.72 -26.98 26.62
C LEU A 187 7.68 -28.00 25.99
N LEU A 188 8.62 -27.52 25.17
CA LEU A 188 9.61 -28.36 24.50
C LEU A 188 10.54 -29.07 25.49
N GLN A 189 10.95 -28.35 26.54
CA GLN A 189 11.75 -28.88 27.65
C GLN A 189 10.99 -29.95 28.43
N THR A 190 9.71 -29.70 28.72
CA THR A 190 8.85 -30.62 29.47
C THR A 190 8.64 -31.92 28.72
N TRP A 191 8.45 -31.88 27.40
CA TRP A 191 8.34 -33.08 26.56
C TRP A 191 9.66 -33.84 26.41
N ASN A 192 10.80 -33.17 26.62
CA ASN A 192 12.12 -33.71 26.35
C ASN A 192 13.11 -33.45 27.50
N PRO A 193 12.85 -33.99 28.71
CA PRO A 193 13.64 -33.69 29.92
C PRO A 193 15.08 -34.23 29.85
N ASP A 194 15.37 -35.12 28.91
CA ASP A 194 16.70 -35.68 28.67
C ASP A 194 17.59 -34.79 27.78
N ILE A 195 17.01 -33.83 27.04
CA ILE A 195 17.76 -32.87 26.22
C ILE A 195 17.97 -31.59 27.03
N LYS A 196 19.20 -31.07 27.04
CA LYS A 196 19.58 -29.85 27.77
C LYS A 196 19.97 -28.74 26.79
N ASP A 197 19.23 -27.62 26.84
CA ASP A 197 19.54 -26.37 26.14
C ASP A 197 19.87 -26.50 24.65
N ASP A 198 19.20 -27.42 23.95
CA ASP A 198 19.40 -27.71 22.54
C ASP A 198 18.08 -27.52 21.77
N LEU A 199 17.81 -26.26 21.42
CA LEU A 199 16.60 -25.87 20.70
C LEU A 199 16.43 -26.59 19.35
N PRO A 200 17.45 -26.73 18.48
CA PRO A 200 17.33 -27.56 17.28
C PRO A 200 16.88 -28.99 17.59
N LYS A 201 17.47 -29.63 18.60
CA LYS A 201 17.11 -31.01 18.96
C LYS A 201 15.70 -31.12 19.56
N TRP A 202 15.28 -30.12 20.33
CA TRP A 202 13.91 -30.03 20.81
C TRP A 202 12.91 -29.89 19.67
N LEU A 203 13.15 -28.99 18.72
CA LEU A 203 12.28 -28.82 17.54
C LEU A 203 12.21 -30.10 16.69
N GLU A 204 13.34 -30.79 16.51
CA GLU A 204 13.38 -32.09 15.84
C GLU A 204 12.44 -33.10 16.51
N ARG A 205 12.55 -33.28 17.82
CA ARG A 205 11.69 -34.22 18.54
C ARG A 205 10.25 -33.77 18.59
N ALA A 206 10.00 -32.46 18.65
CA ALA A 206 8.65 -31.94 18.63
C ALA A 206 7.93 -32.32 17.32
N CYS A 207 8.61 -32.17 16.19
CA CYS A 207 8.10 -32.51 14.86
C CYS A 207 8.02 -34.03 14.60
N THR A 208 8.92 -34.82 15.18
CA THR A 208 9.07 -36.25 14.82
C THR A 208 8.51 -37.21 15.85
N GLN A 209 8.30 -36.77 17.10
CA GLN A 209 7.94 -37.64 18.23
C GLN A 209 6.85 -37.04 19.12
N ASN A 210 6.79 -35.72 19.30
CA ASN A 210 5.85 -35.08 20.21
C ASN A 210 4.62 -34.48 19.52
N GLY A 211 4.30 -34.86 18.28
CA GLY A 211 3.02 -34.55 17.65
C GLY A 211 2.86 -33.12 17.11
N LEU A 212 3.92 -32.32 16.98
CA LEU A 212 3.82 -31.05 16.26
C LEU A 212 3.71 -31.30 14.74
N VAL A 213 2.77 -30.60 14.11
CA VAL A 213 2.49 -30.68 12.67
C VAL A 213 3.46 -29.80 11.90
N CYS A 214 4.67 -30.32 11.68
CA CYS A 214 5.72 -29.62 10.94
C CYS A 214 5.60 -29.88 9.43
N MET A 215 4.60 -29.25 8.81
CA MET A 215 4.30 -29.38 7.38
C MET A 215 4.58 -28.07 6.63
N SER A 216 4.63 -28.13 5.30
CA SER A 216 4.86 -26.93 4.48
C SER A 216 3.69 -25.95 4.59
N PRO A 217 3.95 -24.65 4.74
CA PRO A 217 2.90 -23.64 4.73
C PRO A 217 2.28 -23.57 3.33
N ARG A 218 0.94 -23.60 3.27
CA ARG A 218 0.14 -23.41 2.06
C ARG A 218 -0.08 -21.92 1.77
N THR A 219 -0.57 -21.20 2.78
CA THR A 219 -0.84 -19.77 2.73
C THR A 219 -0.37 -19.12 4.02
N ILE A 220 0.08 -17.87 3.94
CA ILE A 220 0.45 -17.04 5.09
C ILE A 220 -0.17 -15.66 4.84
N THR A 221 -1.23 -15.35 5.59
CA THR A 221 -2.06 -14.16 5.39
C THR A 221 -1.83 -13.18 6.52
N TYR A 222 -1.39 -11.97 6.21
CA TYR A 222 -1.14 -10.92 7.21
C TYR A 222 -2.46 -10.38 7.77
N ARG A 223 -2.53 -10.25 9.10
CA ARG A 223 -3.72 -9.80 9.84
C ARG A 223 -3.56 -8.42 10.47
N GLY A 224 -2.35 -7.88 10.48
CA GLY A 224 -2.01 -6.61 11.13
C GLY A 224 -0.99 -6.78 12.24
N VAL A 225 -0.81 -5.72 13.03
CA VAL A 225 0.00 -5.71 14.24
C VAL A 225 -0.93 -5.59 15.44
N ASP A 226 -0.67 -6.35 16.52
CA ASP A 226 -1.43 -6.21 17.76
C ASP A 226 -0.92 -5.07 18.65
N ALA A 227 -1.57 -4.90 19.81
CA ALA A 227 -1.24 -3.84 20.77
C ALA A 227 0.17 -3.95 21.35
N ASP A 228 0.77 -5.14 21.35
CA ASP A 228 2.12 -5.42 21.86
C ASP A 228 3.18 -5.33 20.76
N GLY A 229 2.79 -5.01 19.52
CA GLY A 229 3.69 -4.87 18.40
C GLY A 229 4.01 -6.20 17.68
N TYR A 230 3.23 -7.26 17.92
CA TYR A 230 3.42 -8.53 17.20
C TYR A 230 2.73 -8.50 15.85
N TYR A 231 3.45 -8.92 14.82
CA TYR A 231 2.91 -9.15 13.49
C TYR A 231 2.11 -10.45 13.50
N LEU A 232 0.83 -10.37 13.16
CA LEU A 232 -0.11 -11.48 13.20
C LEU A 232 -0.31 -12.07 11.81
N PHE A 233 -0.23 -13.41 11.71
CA PHE A 233 -0.43 -14.14 10.46
C PHE A 233 -1.36 -15.33 10.66
N ASP A 234 -2.35 -15.46 9.79
CA ASP A 234 -3.10 -16.69 9.63
C ASP A 234 -2.35 -17.63 8.67
N VAL A 235 -2.06 -18.85 9.11
CA VAL A 235 -1.30 -19.86 8.36
C VAL A 235 -2.16 -21.09 8.13
N GLU A 236 -2.21 -21.52 6.87
CA GLU A 236 -2.75 -22.83 6.48
C GLU A 236 -1.60 -23.75 6.07
N PHE A 237 -1.73 -25.05 6.31
CA PHE A 237 -0.71 -26.04 5.98
C PHE A 237 -1.15 -27.00 4.87
N THR A 238 -0.18 -27.56 4.17
CA THR A 238 -0.42 -28.57 3.13
C THR A 238 -0.01 -29.95 3.63
N ASN A 239 -0.93 -30.91 3.55
CA ASN A 239 -0.66 -32.33 3.79
C ASN A 239 0.32 -32.89 2.74
N PRO A 240 0.99 -34.02 3.01
CA PRO A 240 1.90 -34.64 2.04
C PRO A 240 1.27 -35.00 0.69
N ASP A 241 -0.05 -35.20 0.63
CA ASP A 241 -0.82 -35.46 -0.59
C ASP A 241 -1.24 -34.18 -1.34
N GLY A 242 -0.87 -33.00 -0.84
CA GLY A 242 -1.22 -31.70 -1.41
C GLY A 242 -2.55 -31.10 -0.92
N ALA A 243 -3.33 -31.86 -0.14
CA ALA A 243 -4.58 -31.37 0.43
C ALA A 243 -4.35 -30.35 1.56
N LEU A 244 -5.37 -29.57 1.87
CA LEU A 244 -5.36 -28.67 3.04
C LEU A 244 -5.31 -29.50 4.32
N PHE A 245 -4.41 -29.17 5.24
CA PHE A 245 -4.42 -29.73 6.58
C PHE A 245 -5.63 -29.18 7.34
N VAL A 246 -6.42 -30.08 7.91
CA VAL A 246 -7.57 -29.76 8.75
C VAL A 246 -7.39 -30.52 10.05
N GLN A 247 -7.23 -29.79 11.15
CA GLN A 247 -7.24 -30.36 12.47
C GLN A 247 -8.70 -30.66 12.85
N GLY A 248 -8.96 -31.94 13.10
CA GLY A 248 -10.24 -32.42 13.62
C GLY A 248 -10.45 -32.03 15.08
N PRO A 249 -11.59 -32.45 15.68
CA PRO A 249 -11.86 -32.25 17.09
C PRO A 249 -10.73 -32.81 17.97
N CYS A 250 -10.45 -32.11 19.07
CA CYS A 250 -9.40 -32.53 20.00
C CYS A 250 -9.71 -33.93 20.61
N CYS A 251 -8.68 -34.68 20.97
CA CYS A 251 -8.78 -35.90 21.79
C CYS A 251 -9.53 -37.09 21.17
N GLY A 252 -9.56 -37.21 19.84
CA GLY A 252 -10.14 -38.37 19.15
C GLY A 252 -11.66 -38.36 19.05
N GLU A 253 -12.28 -37.20 19.32
CA GLU A 253 -13.71 -37.01 19.07
C GLU A 253 -13.99 -36.94 17.55
N THR A 254 -15.14 -37.45 17.13
CA THR A 254 -15.56 -37.49 15.72
C THR A 254 -16.49 -36.34 15.34
N GLU A 255 -17.02 -35.62 16.33
CA GLU A 255 -17.89 -34.47 16.17
C GLU A 255 -17.26 -33.27 16.89
N GLY A 256 -17.33 -32.09 16.28
CA GLY A 256 -16.76 -30.87 16.86
C GLY A 256 -16.25 -29.88 15.81
N PRO A 257 -15.75 -28.71 16.24
CA PRO A 257 -15.18 -27.73 15.34
C PRO A 257 -13.87 -28.24 14.73
N THR A 258 -13.67 -27.92 13.46
CA THR A 258 -12.42 -28.18 12.74
C THR A 258 -11.69 -26.89 12.46
N PHE A 259 -10.36 -26.93 12.48
CA PHE A 259 -9.51 -25.76 12.25
C PHE A 259 -8.52 -26.04 11.11
N SER A 260 -8.45 -25.13 10.14
CA SER A 260 -7.49 -25.21 9.02
C SER A 260 -6.54 -24.00 8.94
N SER A 261 -6.84 -22.96 9.72
CA SER A 261 -6.08 -21.72 9.80
C SER A 261 -5.62 -21.51 11.23
N PHE A 262 -4.32 -21.26 11.40
CA PHE A 262 -3.66 -21.16 12.70
C PHE A 262 -2.97 -19.81 12.81
N LEU A 263 -3.17 -19.11 13.93
CA LEU A 263 -2.57 -17.81 14.17
C LEU A 263 -1.10 -17.97 14.61
N PHE A 264 -0.21 -17.27 13.93
CA PHE A 264 1.19 -17.12 14.29
C PHE A 264 1.53 -15.67 14.58
N ARG A 265 2.37 -15.46 15.59
CA ARG A 265 2.93 -14.18 16.01
C ARG A 265 4.41 -14.13 15.67
N VAL A 266 4.80 -13.01 15.10
CA VAL A 266 6.20 -12.72 14.79
C VAL A 266 6.57 -11.40 15.43
N LYS A 267 7.73 -11.35 16.08
CA LYS A 267 8.26 -10.17 16.74
C LYS A 267 9.51 -9.67 16.02
N LYS A 268 9.66 -8.36 15.89
CA LYS A 268 10.93 -7.73 15.52
C LYS A 268 11.92 -7.79 16.70
N ILE A 269 13.12 -8.27 16.44
CA ILE A 269 14.25 -8.35 17.38
C ILE A 269 15.49 -7.70 16.76
N GLU A 270 16.56 -7.50 17.53
CA GLU A 270 17.77 -6.82 17.04
C GLU A 270 18.38 -7.48 15.79
N SER A 271 18.30 -8.82 15.70
CA SER A 271 18.85 -9.61 14.59
C SER A 271 17.87 -9.83 13.43
N GLY A 272 16.66 -9.25 13.46
CA GLY A 272 15.63 -9.44 12.44
C GLY A 272 14.27 -9.75 13.03
N PHE A 273 13.70 -10.91 12.69
CA PHE A 273 12.37 -11.33 13.14
C PHE A 273 12.41 -12.73 13.75
N ALA A 274 11.65 -12.91 14.82
CA ALA A 274 11.50 -14.17 15.51
C ALA A 274 10.03 -14.60 15.58
N VAL A 275 9.76 -15.85 15.23
CA VAL A 275 8.47 -16.52 15.37
C VAL A 275 8.31 -16.96 16.82
N LEU A 276 7.14 -16.68 17.40
CA LEU A 276 6.87 -16.93 18.82
C LEU A 276 6.01 -18.17 19.06
N ASP A 277 5.43 -18.75 18.02
CA ASP A 277 4.49 -19.85 18.13
C ASP A 277 5.05 -21.12 17.48
N LEU A 278 4.80 -22.26 18.13
CA LEU A 278 5.10 -23.58 17.59
C LEU A 278 4.04 -23.99 16.55
N PRO A 279 4.35 -24.91 15.64
CA PRO A 279 3.35 -25.52 14.77
C PRO A 279 2.16 -26.13 15.54
N PRO A 280 0.99 -26.31 14.89
CA PRO A 280 -0.16 -26.93 15.53
C PRO A 280 0.20 -28.29 16.14
N TYR A 281 -0.31 -28.57 17.33
CA TYR A 281 -0.12 -29.84 18.01
C TYR A 281 -1.29 -30.77 17.74
N VAL A 282 -0.99 -32.01 17.33
CA VAL A 282 -1.95 -33.11 17.23
C VAL A 282 -1.46 -34.25 18.14
N PRO A 283 -2.15 -34.49 19.26
CA PRO A 283 -1.79 -35.54 20.23
C PRO A 283 -1.92 -36.97 19.70
#